data_AF-A0AAV5GSB4-F1
#
_entry.id   AF-A0AAV5GSB4-F1
#
_cell.length_a   1.000
_cell.length_b   1.000
_cell.length_c   1.000
_cell.angle_alpha   90.00
_cell.angle_beta   90.00
_cell.angle_gamma   90.00
#
_symmetry.space_group_name_H-M   'P 1'
#
loop_
_entity.id
_entity.type
_entity.pdbx_description
1 polymer ?
#
loop_
_entity_poly.entity_id
_entity_poly.type
_entity_poly.pdbx_seq_one_letter_code
_entity_poly.pdbx_strand_id
1 'polypeptide(L)'
;MSIAITPLSAHPLPPTYLLTVDNAHILLDCGAYDRAYEATLHDGAESRSADVPTTEQVTAYLASLRALAPSLSLVLLSHPLLISLGLLPFLRARCGLRCPVYATLPTREMGRYAVEEWVEARSAAERNDVRIEQKGAGYRPLEAAAAGSGGAGLACVMVTTGTPAKVELPVEAFKVTQQEIGDALVAISVVCGSLPTQLTAALLLILRSRVLLDHLCSSAPLQR
;
A
#
# COMPACT_ATOMS: atom_id res chain seq x y z
N MET A 1 18.86 -24.35 11.89
CA MET A 1 18.65 -22.90 11.81
C MET A 1 19.10 -22.41 10.46
N SER A 2 18.18 -22.31 9.52
CA SER A 2 18.40 -21.68 8.22
C SER A 2 17.71 -20.32 8.23
N ILE A 3 18.46 -19.26 7.92
CA ILE A 3 17.95 -17.90 7.85
C ILE A 3 18.18 -17.42 6.43
N ALA A 4 17.12 -17.03 5.74
CA ALA A 4 17.21 -16.40 4.42
C ALA A 4 16.35 -15.14 4.37
N ILE A 5 16.84 -14.14 3.64
CA ILE A 5 16.16 -12.86 3.44
C ILE A 5 15.93 -12.73 1.93
N THR A 6 14.67 -12.62 1.54
CA THR A 6 14.25 -12.44 0.15
C THR A 6 13.66 -11.04 -0.02
N PRO A 7 14.25 -10.15 -0.82
CA PRO A 7 13.62 -8.87 -1.14
C PRO A 7 12.41 -9.11 -2.06
N LEU A 8 11.22 -8.68 -1.64
CA LEU A 8 10.00 -8.75 -2.45
C LEU A 8 9.86 -7.53 -3.36
N SER A 9 10.35 -6.39 -2.90
CA SER A 9 10.40 -5.14 -3.65
C SER A 9 11.62 -4.33 -3.22
N ALA A 10 12.16 -3.59 -4.18
CA ALA A 10 13.24 -2.64 -3.99
C ALA A 10 12.90 -1.35 -4.74
N HIS A 11 13.74 -0.32 -4.57
CA HIS A 11 13.60 0.96 -5.28
C HIS A 11 13.36 0.71 -6.78
N PRO A 12 12.31 1.32 -7.37
CA PRO A 12 11.53 2.46 -6.86
C PRO A 12 10.23 2.11 -6.11
N LEU A 13 9.98 0.83 -5.84
CA LEU A 13 8.86 0.40 -4.99
C LEU A 13 9.23 0.52 -3.49
N PRO A 14 8.23 0.63 -2.60
CA PRO A 14 8.46 0.54 -1.16
C PRO A 14 9.29 -0.68 -0.80
N PRO A 15 10.33 -0.57 0.05
CA PRO A 15 11.13 -1.72 0.44
C PRO A 15 10.28 -2.68 1.25
N THR A 16 10.29 -3.95 0.87
CA THR A 16 9.56 -5.01 1.58
C THR A 16 10.36 -6.29 1.49
N TYR A 17 10.59 -6.92 2.63
CA TYR A 17 11.46 -8.10 2.73
C TYR A 17 10.71 -9.26 3.36
N LEU A 18 10.93 -10.46 2.82
CA LEU A 18 10.49 -11.71 3.40
C LEU A 18 11.67 -12.36 4.10
N LEU A 19 11.61 -12.39 5.43
CA LEU A 19 12.57 -13.10 6.27
C LEU A 19 12.02 -14.50 6.55
N THR A 20 12.75 -15.52 6.11
CA THR A 20 12.44 -16.92 6.41
C THR A 20 13.41 -17.43 7.46
N VAL A 21 12.87 -17.78 8.64
CA VAL A 21 13.64 -18.40 9.73
C VAL A 21 13.07 -19.80 9.94
N ASP A 22 13.86 -20.82 9.57
CA ASP A 22 13.42 -22.22 9.51
C ASP A 22 12.13 -22.35 8.67
N ASN A 23 10.99 -22.72 9.28
CA ASN A 23 9.68 -22.85 8.63
C ASN A 23 8.74 -21.65 8.87
N ALA A 24 9.24 -20.55 9.43
CA ALA A 24 8.46 -19.34 9.70
C ALA A 24 8.72 -18.25 8.65
N HIS A 25 7.65 -17.70 8.10
CA HIS A 25 7.68 -16.57 7.17
C HIS A 25 7.34 -15.29 7.93
N ILE A 26 8.30 -14.37 8.01
CA ILE A 26 8.18 -13.08 8.67
C ILE A 26 8.24 -12.01 7.59
N LEU A 27 7.18 -11.22 7.47
CA LEU A 27 7.16 -10.08 6.55
C LEU A 27 7.70 -8.84 7.27
N LEU A 28 8.70 -8.21 6.68
CA LEU A 28 9.26 -6.94 7.12
C LEU A 28 8.72 -5.84 6.21
N ASP A 29 7.88 -4.98 6.80
CA ASP A 29 7.18 -3.89 6.13
C ASP A 29 6.22 -4.33 5.00
N CYS A 30 5.22 -3.52 4.71
CA CYS A 30 4.21 -3.71 3.68
C CYS A 30 3.76 -2.35 3.14
N GLY A 31 4.69 -1.68 2.46
CA GLY A 31 4.48 -0.33 1.96
C GLY A 31 3.50 -0.24 0.80
N ALA A 32 2.70 0.82 0.77
CA ALA A 32 1.92 1.19 -0.41
C ALA A 32 2.75 2.10 -1.32
N TYR A 33 2.70 1.83 -2.63
CA TYR A 33 3.25 2.74 -3.62
C TYR A 33 2.23 3.84 -3.93
N ASP A 34 2.61 5.10 -3.76
CA ASP A 34 1.81 6.25 -4.13
C ASP A 34 2.57 7.19 -5.07
N ARG A 35 1.97 7.47 -6.24
CA ARG A 35 2.50 8.42 -7.22
C ARG A 35 2.45 9.86 -6.73
N ALA A 36 1.50 10.20 -5.85
CA ALA A 36 1.35 11.57 -5.36
C ALA A 36 2.50 11.97 -4.42
N TYR A 37 3.13 11.00 -3.74
CA TYR A 37 4.24 11.24 -2.81
C TYR A 37 5.53 11.69 -3.51
N GLU A 38 5.77 11.21 -4.74
CA GLU A 38 6.91 11.64 -5.58
C GLU A 38 6.74 13.07 -6.12
N ALA A 39 5.50 13.52 -6.32
CA ALA A 39 5.21 14.82 -6.92
C ALA A 39 5.51 16.01 -6.00
N THR A 40 5.52 15.82 -4.67
CA THR A 40 5.70 16.91 -3.69
C THR A 40 7.15 17.11 -3.24
N LEU A 41 8.04 16.15 -3.51
CA LEU A 41 9.47 16.24 -3.16
C LEU A 41 10.34 16.80 -4.30
N HIS A 42 9.78 16.89 -5.53
CA HIS A 42 10.48 17.37 -6.72
C HIS A 42 9.93 18.72 -7.20
N ASP A 43 10.21 19.79 -6.43
CA ASP A 43 9.98 21.18 -6.85
C ASP A 43 11.05 21.68 -7.86
N GLY A 44 11.49 20.77 -8.73
CA GLY A 44 12.55 20.99 -9.72
C GLY A 44 12.23 20.17 -10.96
N ALA A 45 11.40 20.74 -11.83
CA ALA A 45 11.30 20.29 -13.21
C ALA A 45 12.72 20.18 -13.79
N GLU A 46 13.04 19.04 -14.41
CA GLU A 46 14.34 18.68 -15.03
C GLU A 46 15.24 17.73 -14.21
N SER A 47 14.77 16.52 -13.90
CA SER A 47 15.61 15.30 -13.98
C SER A 47 14.82 13.99 -13.81
N ARG A 48 14.87 13.16 -14.87
CA ARG A 48 14.79 11.68 -14.91
C ARG A 48 13.42 11.01 -14.82
N SER A 49 12.92 10.68 -16.01
CA SER A 49 11.93 9.64 -16.33
C SER A 49 12.34 8.20 -15.97
N ALA A 50 13.26 7.97 -15.02
CA ALA A 50 13.91 6.68 -14.79
C ALA A 50 13.50 5.97 -13.49
N ASP A 51 12.89 6.67 -12.52
CA ASP A 51 12.58 6.13 -11.18
C ASP A 51 11.07 5.91 -10.93
N VAL A 52 10.21 6.08 -11.93
CA VAL A 52 8.77 5.78 -11.77
C VAL A 52 8.52 4.29 -12.04
N PRO A 53 8.03 3.50 -11.06
CA PRO A 53 7.69 2.11 -11.30
C PRO A 53 6.59 1.97 -12.33
N THR A 54 6.76 0.97 -13.19
CA THR A 54 5.77 0.58 -14.19
C THR A 54 4.55 -0.03 -13.49
N THR A 55 3.36 0.17 -14.04
CA THR A 55 2.11 -0.40 -13.51
C THR A 55 2.22 -1.92 -13.31
N GLU A 56 2.88 -2.62 -14.22
CA GLU A 56 3.14 -4.06 -14.13
C GLU A 56 3.94 -4.45 -12.89
N GLN A 57 4.96 -3.67 -12.53
CA GLN A 57 5.78 -3.91 -11.33
C GLN A 57 4.96 -3.75 -10.06
N VAL A 58 4.12 -2.71 -9.99
CA VAL A 58 3.19 -2.49 -8.88
C VAL A 58 2.21 -3.66 -8.76
N THR A 59 1.65 -4.12 -9.88
CA THR A 59 0.73 -5.27 -9.88
C THR A 59 1.38 -6.58 -9.46
N ALA A 60 2.61 -6.84 -9.93
CA ALA A 60 3.36 -8.03 -9.56
C ALA A 60 3.70 -8.05 -8.07
N TYR A 61 4.06 -6.89 -7.51
CA TYR A 61 4.28 -6.71 -6.07
C TYR A 61 3.02 -6.99 -5.25
N LEU A 62 1.88 -6.39 -5.61
CA LEU A 62 0.59 -6.62 -4.94
C LEU A 62 0.13 -8.08 -5.04
N ALA A 63 0.30 -8.71 -6.20
CA ALA A 63 -0.03 -10.11 -6.41
C ALA A 63 0.83 -11.03 -5.53
N SER A 64 2.13 -10.74 -5.43
CA SER A 64 3.09 -11.49 -4.59
C SER A 64 2.72 -11.38 -3.11
N LEU A 65 2.43 -10.16 -2.62
CA LEU A 65 1.98 -9.96 -1.25
C LEU A 65 0.65 -10.65 -0.95
N ARG A 66 -0.31 -10.61 -1.88
CA ARG A 66 -1.60 -11.28 -1.72
C ARG A 66 -1.45 -12.79 -1.63
N ALA A 67 -0.55 -13.39 -2.41
CA ALA A 67 -0.24 -14.81 -2.36
C ALA A 67 0.45 -15.20 -1.04
N LEU A 68 1.32 -14.33 -0.52
CA LEU A 68 2.05 -14.58 0.73
C LEU A 68 1.20 -14.37 1.98
N ALA A 69 0.25 -13.43 1.98
CA ALA A 69 -0.56 -13.03 3.13
C ALA A 69 -1.07 -14.18 4.03
N PRO A 70 -1.68 -15.28 3.51
CA PRO A 70 -2.16 -16.37 4.35
C PRO A 70 -1.05 -17.26 4.93
N SER A 71 0.14 -17.28 4.31
CA SER A 71 1.28 -18.11 4.73
C SER A 71 2.14 -17.47 5.82
N LEU A 72 2.01 -16.16 6.02
CA LEU A 72 2.81 -15.38 6.95
C LEU A 72 2.53 -15.80 8.39
N SER A 73 3.61 -16.00 9.15
CA SER A 73 3.55 -16.28 10.58
C SER A 73 3.53 -14.99 11.40
N LEU A 74 4.18 -13.94 10.88
CA LEU A 74 4.35 -12.68 11.58
C LEU A 74 4.59 -11.53 10.61
N VAL A 75 4.09 -10.33 10.95
CA VAL A 75 4.46 -9.08 10.28
C VAL A 75 5.15 -8.16 11.30
N LEU A 76 6.26 -7.56 10.91
CA LEU A 76 6.99 -6.57 11.68
C LEU A 76 7.03 -5.25 10.91
N LEU A 77 6.61 -4.17 11.57
CA LEU A 77 6.63 -2.83 11.00
C LEU A 77 7.74 -2.01 11.62
N SER A 78 8.54 -1.37 10.76
CA SER A 78 9.69 -0.57 11.18
C SER A 78 9.34 0.89 11.42
N HIS A 79 8.51 1.51 10.58
CA HIS A 79 8.28 2.96 10.57
C HIS A 79 6.79 3.33 10.39
N PRO A 80 6.34 4.48 10.93
CA PRO A 80 4.96 4.98 10.78
C PRO A 80 4.61 5.55 9.40
N LEU A 81 5.36 5.20 8.35
CA LEU A 81 5.20 5.80 7.02
C LEU A 81 4.37 4.89 6.10
N LEU A 82 3.69 5.49 5.11
CA LEU A 82 2.94 4.75 4.09
C LEU A 82 3.81 3.76 3.33
N ILE A 83 5.10 4.08 3.16
CA ILE A 83 6.12 3.21 2.56
C ILE A 83 6.44 1.95 3.40
N SER A 84 6.03 1.90 4.66
CA SER A 84 6.28 0.76 5.57
C SER A 84 4.99 0.04 5.97
N LEU A 85 3.85 0.72 6.11
CA LEU A 85 2.61 0.06 6.57
C LEU A 85 1.36 0.32 5.71
N GLY A 86 1.50 1.04 4.59
CA GLY A 86 0.35 1.50 3.80
C GLY A 86 -0.57 0.38 3.30
N LEU A 87 -0.05 -0.82 3.04
CA LEU A 87 -0.86 -1.96 2.58
C LEU A 87 -1.45 -2.80 3.71
N LEU A 88 -1.10 -2.54 4.97
CA LEU A 88 -1.54 -3.37 6.09
C LEU A 88 -3.08 -3.51 6.20
N PRO A 89 -3.88 -2.43 6.10
CA PRO A 89 -5.33 -2.55 6.18
C PRO A 89 -5.92 -3.39 5.04
N PHE A 90 -5.37 -3.24 3.82
CA PHE A 90 -5.79 -4.00 2.65
C PHE A 90 -5.46 -5.49 2.80
N LEU A 91 -4.24 -5.82 3.26
CA LEU A 91 -3.83 -7.20 3.48
C LEU A 91 -4.72 -7.91 4.52
N ARG A 92 -5.13 -7.19 5.57
CA ARG A 92 -6.01 -7.71 6.60
C ARG A 92 -7.46 -7.87 6.15
N ALA A 93 -8.02 -6.84 5.50
CA ALA A 93 -9.43 -6.84 5.08
C ALA A 93 -9.68 -7.74 3.86
N ARG A 94 -8.75 -7.82 2.91
CA ARG A 94 -8.97 -8.46 1.60
C ARG A 94 -8.08 -9.65 1.29
N CYS A 95 -6.85 -9.69 1.83
CA CYS A 95 -5.91 -10.78 1.57
C CYS A 95 -5.90 -11.86 2.67
N GLY A 96 -6.72 -11.71 3.71
CA GLY A 96 -6.88 -12.72 4.76
C GLY A 96 -5.67 -12.83 5.69
N LEU A 97 -4.92 -11.74 5.88
CA LEU A 97 -3.80 -11.69 6.82
C LEU A 97 -4.32 -11.85 8.27
N ARG A 98 -4.07 -13.02 8.88
CA ARG A 98 -4.47 -13.34 10.26
C ARG A 98 -3.31 -13.33 11.26
N CYS A 99 -2.09 -13.13 10.78
CA CYS A 99 -0.91 -13.18 11.63
C CYS A 99 -0.87 -12.01 12.62
N PRO A 100 -0.19 -12.18 13.77
CA PRO A 100 0.13 -11.05 14.63
C PRO A 100 0.98 -10.02 13.86
N VAL A 101 0.78 -8.76 14.19
CA VAL A 101 1.54 -7.63 13.65
C VAL A 101 2.22 -6.95 14.84
N TYR A 102 3.55 -6.85 14.81
CA TYR A 102 4.31 -6.15 15.84
C TYR A 102 4.80 -4.81 15.31
N ALA A 103 4.65 -3.77 16.12
CA ALA A 103 5.23 -2.46 15.88
C ALA A 103 5.42 -1.72 17.20
N THR A 104 6.14 -0.61 17.16
CA THR A 104 6.22 0.30 18.32
C THR A 104 4.95 1.12 18.46
N LEU A 105 4.68 1.65 19.67
CA LEU A 105 3.53 2.52 19.92
C LEU A 105 3.44 3.71 18.95
N PRO A 106 4.51 4.48 18.71
CA PRO A 106 4.45 5.57 17.73
C PRO A 106 4.14 5.05 16.32
N THR A 107 4.64 3.88 15.94
CA THR A 107 4.31 3.27 14.63
C THR A 107 2.83 2.97 14.50
N ARG A 108 2.20 2.45 15.56
CA ARG A 108 0.76 2.18 15.57
C ARG A 108 -0.07 3.45 15.53
N GLU A 109 0.20 4.42 16.41
CA GLU A 109 -0.63 5.63 16.53
C GLU A 109 -0.41 6.59 15.35
N MET A 110 0.84 6.86 14.97
CA MET A 110 1.12 7.73 13.82
C MET A 110 0.78 7.05 12.49
N GLY A 111 1.01 5.74 12.38
CA GLY A 111 0.63 4.97 11.20
C GLY A 111 -0.88 5.02 10.95
N ARG A 112 -1.71 5.11 12.00
CA ARG A 112 -3.15 5.34 11.89
C ARG A 112 -3.45 6.64 11.18
N TYR A 113 -2.95 7.76 11.69
CA TYR A 113 -3.18 9.04 11.05
C TYR A 113 -2.66 9.08 9.61
N ALA A 114 -1.47 8.52 9.35
CA ALA A 114 -0.89 8.50 8.01
C ALA A 114 -1.79 7.75 7.00
N VAL A 115 -2.33 6.59 7.37
CA VAL A 115 -3.19 5.80 6.49
C VAL A 115 -4.58 6.42 6.35
N GLU A 116 -5.15 6.94 7.44
CA GLU A 116 -6.46 7.61 7.41
C GLU A 116 -6.43 8.85 6.51
N GLU A 117 -5.41 9.71 6.67
CA GLU A 117 -5.19 10.90 5.85
C GLU A 117 -4.99 10.52 4.38
N TRP A 118 -4.21 9.47 4.11
CA TRP A 118 -3.97 9.01 2.74
C TRP A 118 -5.25 8.53 2.04
N VAL A 119 -6.07 7.75 2.74
CA VAL A 119 -7.35 7.26 2.19
C VAL A 119 -8.35 8.40 2.00
N GLU A 120 -8.38 9.36 2.92
CA GLU A 120 -9.22 10.55 2.80
C GLU A 120 -8.79 11.42 1.62
N ALA A 121 -7.49 11.70 1.47
CA ALA A 121 -6.94 12.46 0.36
C ALA A 121 -7.28 11.82 -0.98
N ARG A 122 -7.16 10.50 -1.08
CA ARG A 122 -7.52 9.74 -2.29
C ARG A 122 -9.02 9.80 -2.58
N SER A 123 -9.84 9.62 -1.56
CA SER A 123 -11.31 9.73 -1.68
C SER A 123 -11.73 11.15 -2.10
N ALA A 124 -11.03 12.18 -1.62
CA ALA A 124 -11.27 13.57 -2.00
C ALA A 124 -10.88 13.84 -3.45
N ALA A 125 -9.74 13.31 -3.91
CA ALA A 125 -9.32 13.39 -5.31
C ALA A 125 -10.34 12.74 -6.24
N GLU A 126 -10.81 11.53 -5.93
CA GLU A 126 -11.85 10.83 -6.71
C GLU A 126 -13.16 11.63 -6.78
N ARG A 127 -13.61 12.22 -5.67
CA ARG A 127 -14.79 13.11 -5.65
C ARG A 127 -14.59 14.35 -6.51
N ASN A 128 -13.39 14.92 -6.50
CA ASN A 128 -13.06 16.10 -7.31
C ASN A 128 -13.04 15.77 -8.80
N ASP A 129 -12.50 14.61 -9.19
CA ASP A 129 -12.49 14.15 -10.58
C ASP A 129 -13.92 14.01 -11.13
N VAL A 130 -14.82 13.37 -10.36
CA VAL A 130 -16.24 13.26 -10.72
C VAL A 130 -16.89 14.63 -10.87
N ARG A 131 -16.58 15.58 -9.97
CA ARG A 131 -17.08 16.96 -10.05
C ARG A 131 -16.53 17.71 -11.26
N ILE A 132 -15.28 17.47 -11.66
CA ILE A 132 -14.66 18.06 -12.86
C ILE A 132 -15.33 17.49 -14.11
N GLU A 133 -15.52 16.17 -14.19
CA GLU A 133 -16.21 15.50 -15.30
C GLU A 133 -17.65 16.03 -15.45
N GLN A 134 -18.39 16.18 -14.34
CA GLN A 134 -19.74 16.77 -14.34
C GLN A 134 -19.77 18.23 -14.77
N LYS A 135 -18.78 19.03 -14.36
CA LYS A 135 -18.66 20.44 -14.80
C LYS A 135 -18.23 20.56 -16.27
N GLY A 136 -17.37 19.66 -16.76
CA GLY A 136 -16.95 19.58 -18.15
C GLY A 136 -18.08 19.17 -19.09
N ALA A 137 -18.97 18.27 -18.65
CA ALA A 137 -20.18 17.88 -19.39
C ALA A 137 -21.26 18.99 -19.43
N GLY A 138 -21.17 19.99 -18.56
CA GLY A 138 -22.05 21.16 -18.53
C GLY A 138 -21.64 22.30 -19.46
N TYR A 139 -20.46 22.25 -20.07
CA TYR A 139 -20.03 23.22 -21.07
C TYR A 139 -20.54 22.78 -22.44
N ARG A 140 -21.82 23.03 -22.72
CA ARG A 140 -22.25 23.13 -24.13
C ARG A 140 -21.49 24.32 -24.71
N PRO A 141 -20.70 24.16 -25.79
CA PRO A 141 -20.30 25.33 -26.57
C PRO A 141 -21.61 26.05 -26.88
N LEU A 142 -21.74 27.32 -26.47
CA LEU A 142 -22.79 28.16 -27.04
C LEU A 142 -22.57 28.04 -28.55
N GLU A 143 -23.53 27.42 -29.24
CA GLU A 143 -23.53 27.36 -30.70
C GLU A 143 -23.23 28.76 -31.20
N ALA A 144 -22.25 28.84 -32.09
CA ALA A 144 -21.86 30.06 -32.76
C ALA A 144 -23.11 30.64 -33.43
N ALA A 145 -23.74 31.61 -32.76
CA ALA A 145 -24.66 32.53 -33.37
C ALA A 145 -23.85 33.30 -34.42
N ALA A 146 -23.98 32.86 -35.66
CA ALA A 146 -23.46 33.55 -36.82
C ALA A 146 -24.01 34.99 -36.84
N ALA A 147 -23.13 35.98 -36.67
CA ALA A 147 -23.11 37.26 -37.41
C ALA A 147 -22.20 38.28 -36.69
N GLY A 148 -21.22 38.83 -37.40
CA GLY A 148 -20.59 40.11 -37.02
C GLY A 148 -19.07 40.12 -37.12
N SER A 149 -18.57 40.59 -38.26
CA SER A 149 -17.15 40.87 -38.55
C SER A 149 -16.52 41.92 -37.65
N GLY A 150 -15.26 41.70 -37.23
CA GLY A 150 -14.32 42.80 -36.95
C GLY A 150 -13.36 42.59 -35.78
N GLY A 151 -12.09 42.28 -36.09
CA GLY A 151 -10.93 42.93 -35.46
C GLY A 151 -10.39 42.43 -34.11
N ALA A 152 -9.21 41.80 -34.19
CA ALA A 152 -8.07 41.88 -33.27
C ALA A 152 -8.19 41.42 -31.80
N GLY A 153 -7.41 40.39 -31.46
CA GLY A 153 -6.84 40.24 -30.12
C GLY A 153 -6.92 38.82 -29.56
N LEU A 154 -5.74 38.29 -29.21
CA LEU A 154 -5.48 37.06 -28.43
C LEU A 154 -5.52 35.75 -29.24
N ALA A 155 -4.36 35.46 -29.83
CA ALA A 155 -3.97 34.13 -30.27
C ALA A 155 -4.03 33.14 -29.11
N CYS A 156 -4.97 32.21 -29.22
CA CYS A 156 -4.85 30.79 -28.92
C CYS A 156 -3.58 30.36 -28.15
N VAL A 157 -3.73 30.06 -26.86
CA VAL A 157 -3.22 28.78 -26.35
C VAL A 157 -4.45 27.98 -25.99
N MET A 158 -5.01 27.31 -27.00
CA MET A 158 -5.75 26.09 -26.76
C MET A 158 -4.82 25.20 -25.95
N VAL A 159 -5.11 25.05 -24.65
CA VAL A 159 -4.59 23.91 -23.90
C VAL A 159 -5.20 22.71 -24.60
N THR A 160 -4.41 22.15 -25.51
CA THR A 160 -4.71 20.91 -26.20
C THR A 160 -5.17 19.93 -25.15
N THR A 161 -6.33 19.36 -25.40
CA THR A 161 -6.94 18.23 -24.70
C THR A 161 -5.98 17.03 -24.75
N GLY A 162 -4.89 17.10 -24.00
CA GLY A 162 -4.16 15.95 -23.55
C GLY A 162 -4.98 15.35 -22.45
N THR A 163 -5.83 14.39 -22.79
CA THR A 163 -6.30 13.38 -21.83
C THR A 163 -5.03 12.90 -21.13
N PRO A 164 -4.78 13.18 -19.83
CA PRO A 164 -3.77 12.41 -19.15
C PRO A 164 -4.34 11.00 -19.19
N ALA A 165 -3.73 10.13 -19.98
CA ALA A 165 -4.12 8.74 -20.09
C ALA A 165 -4.37 8.27 -18.66
N LYS A 166 -5.64 8.02 -18.35
CA LYS A 166 -6.08 7.44 -17.08
C LYS A 166 -5.47 6.04 -17.15
N VAL A 167 -4.20 5.94 -16.79
CA VAL A 167 -3.60 4.68 -16.40
C VAL A 167 -4.32 4.40 -15.11
N GLU A 168 -5.49 3.76 -15.24
CA GLU A 168 -6.16 3.03 -14.21
C GLU A 168 -5.13 1.99 -13.73
N LEU A 169 -4.22 2.46 -12.87
CA LEU A 169 -3.61 1.61 -11.89
C LEU A 169 -4.76 0.78 -11.29
N PRO A 170 -4.58 -0.51 -10.99
CA PRO A 170 -5.65 -1.34 -10.46
C PRO A 170 -5.92 -1.02 -8.98
N VAL A 171 -6.22 0.25 -8.70
CA VAL A 171 -6.40 0.85 -7.37
C VAL A 171 -7.86 0.83 -6.94
N GLU A 172 -8.76 0.30 -7.78
CA GLU A 172 -10.02 -0.29 -7.31
C GLU A 172 -9.78 -1.29 -6.16
N ALA A 173 -8.59 -1.90 -6.09
CA ALA A 173 -8.20 -2.81 -5.03
C ALA A 173 -8.02 -2.14 -3.65
N PHE A 174 -7.69 -0.84 -3.58
CA PHE A 174 -7.45 -0.16 -2.30
C PHE A 174 -8.68 0.65 -1.82
N LYS A 175 -9.88 0.07 -1.97
CA LYS A 175 -11.08 0.60 -1.31
C LYS A 175 -11.18 -0.04 0.09
N VAL A 176 -10.58 0.65 1.06
CA VAL A 176 -10.62 0.28 2.48
C VAL A 176 -11.44 1.34 3.22
N THR A 177 -12.34 0.90 4.10
CA THR A 177 -13.14 1.79 4.95
C THR A 177 -12.34 2.28 6.16
N GLN A 178 -12.71 3.45 6.70
CA GLN A 178 -12.11 3.98 7.93
C GLN A 178 -12.17 2.98 9.11
N GLN A 179 -13.25 2.20 9.17
CA GLN A 179 -13.40 1.16 10.18
C GLN A 179 -12.39 0.02 10.00
N GLU A 180 -12.17 -0.45 8.77
CA GLU A 180 -11.16 -1.48 8.48
C GLU A 180 -9.74 -1.01 8.78
N ILE A 181 -9.44 0.29 8.59
CA ILE A 181 -8.16 0.91 8.96
C ILE A 181 -7.98 0.86 10.48
N GLY A 182 -9.00 1.31 11.22
CA GLY A 182 -9.02 1.26 12.68
C GLY A 182 -8.83 -0.15 13.21
N ASP A 183 -9.60 -1.12 12.70
CA ASP A 183 -9.54 -2.52 13.11
C ASP A 183 -8.17 -3.14 12.81
N ALA A 184 -7.55 -2.80 11.68
CA ALA A 184 -6.24 -3.31 11.31
C ALA A 184 -5.12 -2.78 12.20
N LEU A 185 -5.16 -1.50 12.56
CA LEU A 185 -4.11 -0.85 13.32
C LEU A 185 -4.27 -1.03 14.83
N VAL A 186 -5.50 -1.13 15.34
CA VAL A 186 -5.76 -1.51 16.74
C VAL A 186 -5.25 -2.93 17.01
N ALA A 187 -5.31 -3.82 16.01
CA ALA A 187 -4.80 -5.17 16.14
C ALA A 187 -3.26 -5.29 16.14
N ILE A 188 -2.53 -4.19 15.94
CA ILE A 188 -1.08 -4.18 16.11
C ILE A 188 -0.74 -4.36 17.59
N SER A 189 0.03 -5.41 17.85
CA SER A 189 0.63 -5.65 19.16
C SER A 189 1.79 -4.69 19.35
N VAL A 190 1.67 -3.82 20.34
CA VAL A 190 2.67 -2.80 20.66
C VAL A 190 3.84 -3.43 21.41
N VAL A 191 5.04 -3.24 20.88
CA VAL A 191 6.29 -3.63 21.52
C VAL A 191 6.97 -2.38 22.06
N CYS A 192 7.31 -2.40 23.36
CA CYS A 192 8.14 -1.35 23.95
C CYS A 192 9.60 -1.60 23.61
N GLY A 193 10.30 -0.60 23.07
CA GLY A 193 11.68 -0.74 22.55
C GLY A 193 12.72 -1.19 23.58
N SER A 194 12.41 -1.17 24.87
CA SER A 194 13.28 -1.62 25.97
C SER A 194 13.03 -3.06 26.43
N LEU A 195 12.03 -3.76 25.90
CA LEU A 195 11.65 -5.12 26.33
C LEU A 195 11.85 -6.14 25.19
N PRO A 196 13.09 -6.61 24.94
CA PRO A 196 13.33 -7.70 23.99
C PRO A 196 12.56 -8.97 24.36
N THR A 197 12.18 -9.12 25.63
CA THR A 197 11.41 -10.26 26.14
C THR A 197 10.06 -10.46 25.45
N GLN A 198 9.38 -9.39 25.00
CA GLN A 198 8.08 -9.54 24.33
C GLN A 198 8.24 -10.11 22.92
N LEU A 199 9.20 -9.60 22.16
CA LEU A 199 9.47 -10.10 20.80
C LEU A 199 10.06 -11.51 20.84
N THR A 200 10.99 -11.77 21.78
CA THR A 200 11.60 -13.09 21.96
C THR A 200 10.57 -14.12 22.44
N ALA A 201 9.68 -13.76 23.37
CA ALA A 201 8.61 -14.66 23.81
C ALA A 201 7.60 -14.95 22.69
N ALA A 202 7.24 -13.93 21.89
CA ALA A 202 6.36 -14.09 20.74
C ALA A 202 6.99 -14.96 19.65
N LEU A 203 8.24 -14.69 19.27
CA LEU A 203 9.00 -15.52 18.32
C LEU A 203 9.15 -16.94 18.84
N LEU A 204 9.48 -17.14 20.12
CA LEU A 204 9.58 -18.47 20.71
C LEU A 204 8.23 -19.19 20.74
N LEU A 205 7.11 -18.50 21.00
CA LEU A 205 5.77 -19.09 20.94
C LEU A 205 5.38 -19.49 19.51
N ILE A 206 5.65 -18.63 18.53
CA ILE A 206 5.33 -18.89 17.12
C ILE A 206 6.22 -20.03 16.57
N LEU A 207 7.51 -20.01 16.88
CA LEU A 207 8.45 -21.05 16.47
C LEU A 207 8.20 -22.37 17.21
N ARG A 208 7.93 -22.36 18.53
CA ARG A 208 7.63 -23.59 19.27
C ARG A 208 6.28 -24.19 18.89
N SER A 209 5.24 -23.38 18.74
CA SER A 209 3.91 -23.91 18.38
C SER A 209 3.94 -24.61 17.02
N ARG A 210 4.67 -24.08 16.04
CA ARG A 210 4.85 -24.75 14.74
C ARG A 210 5.76 -25.97 14.82
N VAL A 211 6.87 -25.95 15.54
CA VAL A 211 7.69 -27.16 15.75
C VAL A 211 6.89 -28.27 16.44
N LEU A 212 6.01 -27.92 17.39
CA LEU A 212 5.14 -28.88 18.07
C LEU A 212 4.01 -29.39 17.16
N LEU A 213 3.45 -28.52 16.31
CA LEU A 213 2.49 -28.90 15.26
C LEU A 213 3.13 -29.81 14.20
N ASP A 214 4.35 -29.54 13.76
CA ASP A 214 5.08 -30.37 12.80
C ASP A 214 5.42 -31.73 13.41
N HIS A 215 5.77 -31.79 14.71
CA HIS A 215 5.95 -33.06 15.44
C HIS A 215 4.63 -33.84 15.62
N LEU A 216 3.51 -33.16 15.87
CA LEU A 216 2.19 -33.80 15.99
C LEU A 216 1.64 -34.26 14.63
N CYS A 217 1.91 -33.51 13.56
CA CYS A 217 1.48 -33.87 12.20
C CYS A 217 2.35 -34.99 11.60
N SER A 218 3.65 -35.01 11.91
CA SER A 218 4.58 -36.10 11.53
C SER A 218 4.35 -37.41 12.30
N SER A 219 3.70 -37.34 13.47
CA SER A 219 3.36 -38.51 14.30
C SER A 219 1.94 -39.04 14.08
N ALA A 220 1.18 -38.51 13.11
CA ALA A 220 -0.10 -39.11 12.70
C ALA A 220 0.17 -40.26 11.71
N PRO A 221 0.06 -41.54 12.12
CA PRO A 221 0.11 -42.64 11.16
C PRO A 221 -1.14 -42.57 10.28
N LEU A 222 -0.92 -42.54 8.96
CA LEU A 222 -1.90 -42.99 7.97
C LEU A 222 -2.35 -44.40 8.35
N GLN A 223 -3.51 -44.52 8.98
CA GLN A 223 -4.32 -45.74 9.01
C GLN A 223 -5.70 -45.41 8.48
N ARG A 224 -5.88 -45.56 7.17
CA ARG A 224 -6.88 -46.42 6.53
C ARG A 224 -6.73 -46.41 5.01
#